data_AF-A0A8J7W3L4-F1
#
_entry.id   AF-A0A8J7W3L4-F1
#
_cell.length_a   1.000
_cell.length_b   1.000
_cell.length_c   1.000
_cell.angle_alpha   90.00
_cell.angle_beta   90.00
_cell.angle_gamma   90.00
#
_symmetry.space_group_name_H-M   'P 1'
#
loop_
_entity.id
_entity.type
_entity.pdbx_description
1 polymer ?
#
loop_
_entity_poly.entity_id
_entity_poly.type
_entity_poly.pdbx_seq_one_letter_code
_entity_poly.pdbx_strand_id
1 'polypeptide(L)' 'MDLAKVSPFKLVIIGMLLTFVISDDKDIDELNVYGNFIVAVGSLLLTVAAHKELIKTRDEEKTKNIVIG' A
#
# COMPACT_ATOMS: atom_id res chain seq x y z
N MET A 1 13.33 8.20 -2.77
CA MET A 1 13.61 7.08 -1.84
C MET A 1 12.64 5.96 -2.17
N ASP A 2 13.12 4.78 -2.53
CA ASP A 2 12.26 3.63 -2.82
C ASP A 2 11.88 2.95 -1.50
N LEU A 3 10.63 3.14 -1.07
CA LEU A 3 10.14 2.61 0.21
C LEU A 3 10.17 1.07 0.25
N ALA A 4 10.11 0.40 -0.91
CA ALA A 4 10.21 -1.07 -0.99
C ALA A 4 11.61 -1.59 -0.61
N LYS A 5 12.61 -0.71 -0.56
CA LYS A 5 14.00 -1.04 -0.19
C LYS A 5 14.36 -0.68 1.25
N VAL A 6 13.43 -0.11 2.01
CA VAL A 6 13.63 0.28 3.40
C VAL A 6 13.32 -0.91 4.30
N SER A 7 14.12 -1.15 5.35
CA SER A 7 13.85 -2.25 6.27
C SER A 7 12.52 -2.04 7.01
N PRO A 8 11.79 -3.12 7.36
CA PRO A 8 10.51 -3.01 8.07
C PRO A 8 10.61 -2.17 9.35
N PHE A 9 11.69 -2.35 10.12
CA PHE A 9 11.93 -1.57 11.34
C PHE A 9 12.05 -0.06 11.07
N LYS A 10 12.75 0.34 10.00
CA LYS A 10 12.87 1.76 9.63
C LYS A 10 11.53 2.34 9.16
N LEU A 11 10.71 1.54 8.47
CA LEU A 11 9.36 1.95 8.08
C LEU A 11 8.47 2.18 9.30
N VAL A 12 8.57 1.34 10.34
CA VAL A 12 7.86 1.55 11.61
C VAL A 12 8.27 2.87 12.25
N ILE A 13 9.57 3.16 12.33
CA ILE A 13 10.07 4.44 12.89
C ILE A 13 9.52 5.63 12.11
N ILE A 14 9.54 5.58 10.77
CA ILE A 14 8.98 6.64 9.92
C ILE A 14 7.48 6.81 10.19
N GLY A 15 6.73 5.70 10.29
CA GLY A 15 5.31 5.72 10.63
C GLY A 15 5.05 6.40 11.97
N MET A 16 5.83 6.08 13.01
CA MET A 16 5.71 6.71 14.32
C MET A 16 5.97 8.22 14.27
N LEU A 17 7.01 8.66 13.54
CA LEU A 17 7.32 10.08 13.37
C LEU A 17 6.20 10.82 12.62
N LEU A 18 5.65 10.21 11.57
CA LEU A 18 4.52 10.76 10.83
C LEU A 18 3.28 10.88 11.71
N THR A 19 2.96 9.85 12.50
CA THR A 19 1.85 9.90 13.45
C THR A 19 2.01 11.05 14.43
N PHE A 20 3.20 11.23 15.02
CA PHE A 20 3.47 12.34 15.94
C PHE A 20 3.19 13.71 15.31
N VAL A 21 3.70 13.93 14.09
CA VAL A 21 3.52 15.20 13.37
C VAL A 21 2.06 15.41 12.96
N ILE A 22 1.37 14.37 12.51
CA ILE A 22 -0.04 14.45 12.10
C ILE A 22 -0.95 14.67 13.30
N SER A 23 -0.59 14.14 14.47
CA SER A 23 -1.43 14.21 15.67
C SER A 23 -1.34 15.52 16.44
N ASP A 24 -0.37 16.37 16.11
CA ASP A 24 -0.15 17.62 16.82
C ASP A 24 -1.37 18.56 16.65
N ASP A 25 -1.84 19.12 17.76
CA ASP A 25 -3.00 20.02 17.83
C ASP A 25 -4.31 19.46 17.22
N LYS A 26 -4.51 18.13 17.25
CA LYS A 26 -5.71 17.46 16.71
C LYS A 26 -6.57 16.85 17.80
N ASP A 27 -7.88 16.97 17.64
CA ASP A 27 -8.84 16.27 18.50
C ASP A 27 -9.07 14.80 18.05
N ILE A 28 -9.85 14.08 18.84
CA ILE A 28 -10.14 12.65 18.62
C ILE A 28 -10.85 12.42 17.28
N ASP A 29 -11.79 13.30 16.91
CA ASP A 29 -12.59 13.13 15.70
C ASP A 29 -11.74 13.40 14.45
N GLU A 30 -10.90 14.43 14.49
CA GLU A 30 -9.94 14.71 13.43
C GLU A 30 -8.96 13.54 13.25
N LEU A 31 -8.36 13.03 14.33
CA LEU A 31 -7.44 11.89 14.28
C LEU A 31 -8.09 10.66 13.65
N ASN A 32 -9.36 10.38 13.98
CA ASN A 32 -10.11 9.29 13.39
C ASN A 32 -10.28 9.46 11.87
N VAL A 33 -10.56 10.68 11.41
CA VAL A 33 -10.68 10.97 9.97
C VAL A 33 -9.35 10.74 9.25
N TYR A 34 -8.23 11.26 9.78
CA TYR A 34 -6.92 11.07 9.17
C TYR A 34 -6.48 9.59 9.16
N GLY A 35 -6.69 8.88 10.27
CA GLY A 35 -6.40 7.45 10.36
C GLY A 35 -7.20 6.64 9.34
N ASN A 36 -8.51 6.86 9.26
CA ASN A 36 -9.38 6.19 8.30
C ASN A 36 -8.99 6.49 6.85
N PHE A 37 -8.60 7.73 6.55
CA PHE A 37 -8.12 8.10 5.22
C PHE A 37 -6.84 7.35 4.84
N ILE A 38 -5.84 7.28 5.74
CA ILE A 38 -4.58 6.56 5.50
C ILE A 38 -4.85 5.06 5.29
N VAL A 39 -5.73 4.47 6.11
CA VAL A 39 -6.15 3.06 5.94
C VAL A 39 -6.79 2.85 4.56
N ALA A 40 -7.72 3.71 4.16
CA ALA A 40 -8.39 3.61 2.87
C ALA A 40 -7.40 3.69 1.68
N VAL A 41 -6.45 4.63 1.72
CA VAL A 41 -5.39 4.73 0.70
C VAL A 41 -4.57 3.45 0.64
N GLY A 42 -4.16 2.90 1.79
CA GLY A 42 -3.43 1.64 1.86
C GLY A 42 -4.20 0.47 1.25
N SER A 43 -5.49 0.34 1.59
CA SER A 43 -6.37 -0.69 1.02
C SER A 43 -6.52 -0.56 -0.49
N LEU A 44 -6.71 0.66 -1.02
CA LEU A 44 -6.83 0.89 -2.46
C LEU A 44 -5.54 0.53 -3.21
N LEU A 45 -4.37 0.86 -2.64
CA LEU A 45 -3.08 0.46 -3.22
C LEU A 45 -2.94 -1.07 -3.31
N LEU A 46 -3.34 -1.78 -2.25
CA LEU A 46 -3.34 -3.26 -2.25
C LEU A 46 -4.31 -3.82 -3.30
N THR A 47 -5.51 -3.24 -3.43
CA THR A 47 -6.47 -3.63 -4.48
C THR A 47 -5.90 -3.41 -5.89
N VAL A 48 -5.20 -2.30 -6.13
CA VAL A 48 -4.54 -2.04 -7.43
C VAL A 48 -3.41 -3.05 -7.68
N ALA A 49 -2.62 -3.39 -6.65
CA ALA A 49 -1.57 -4.39 -6.76
C ALA A 49 -2.15 -5.77 -7.12
N ALA A 50 -3.21 -6.21 -6.44
CA ALA A 50 -3.91 -7.45 -6.74
C ALA A 50 -4.45 -7.49 -8.18
N HIS A 51 -5.05 -6.39 -8.66
CA HIS A 51 -5.49 -6.31 -10.06
C HIS A 51 -4.33 -6.43 -11.06
N LYS A 52 -3.19 -5.78 -10.79
CA LYS A 52 -2.00 -5.89 -11.64
C LYS A 52 -1.45 -7.32 -11.69
N GLU A 53 -1.45 -8.02 -10.55
CA GLU A 53 -1.03 -9.42 -10.48
C GLU A 53 -1.96 -10.34 -11.27
N LEU A 54 -3.28 -10.18 -11.14
CA LEU A 54 -4.27 -10.95 -11.92
C LEU A 54 -4.09 -10.80 -13.43
N ILE A 55 -3.86 -9.57 -13.90
CA ILE A 55 -3.61 -9.30 -15.33
C ILE A 55 -2.32 -10.00 -15.79
N LYS A 56 -1.25 -9.89 -15.01
CA LYS A 56 0.04 -10.53 -15.30
C LYS A 56 -0.11 -12.05 -15.43
N THR A 57 -0.76 -12.69 -14.46
CA THR A 57 -1.00 -14.14 -14.47
C THR A 57 -1.80 -14.57 -15.70
N ARG A 58 -2.87 -13.83 -16.05
CA ARG A 58 -3.69 -14.13 -17.24
C ARG A 58 -2.88 -14.04 -18.54
N ASP A 59 -2.01 -13.05 -18.66
CA ASP A 59 -1.22 -12.85 -19.87
C ASP A 59 -0.08 -13.89 -19.98
N GLU A 60 0.47 -14.34 -18.84
CA GLU A 60 1.40 -15.48 -18.78
C GLU A 60 0.74 -16.81 -19.19
N GLU A 61 -0.50 -17.06 -18.76
CA GLU A 61 -1.27 -18.25 -19.17
C GLU A 61 -1.59 -18.25 -20.67
N LYS A 62 -2.00 -17.10 -21.23
CA LYS A 62 -2.21 -16.96 -22.67
C LYS A 62 -0.95 -17.25 -23.47
N THR A 63 0.20 -16.74 -23.00
CA THR A 63 1.49 -16.96 -23.67
C THR A 63 1.88 -18.43 -23.63
N LYS A 64 1.70 -19.12 -22.50
CA LYS A 64 1.92 -20.57 -22.42
C LYS A 64 1.06 -21.31 -23.43
N ASN A 65 -0.25 -21.08 -23.48
CA ASN A 65 -1.14 -21.81 -24.38
C ASN A 65 -0.84 -21.63 -25.88
N ILE A 66 -0.19 -20.53 -26.30
CA ILE A 66 0.24 -20.31 -27.69
C ILE A 66 1.51 -21.10 -28.02
N VAL A 67 2.42 -21.30 -27.05
CA VAL A 67 3.73 -21.92 -27.29
C VAL A 67 3.66 -23.46 -27.27
N ILE A 68 2.66 -24.04 -26.59
CA ILE A 68 2.42 -25.50 -26.52
C ILE A 68 1.31 -25.99 -27.47
N GLY A 69 0.69 -25.09 -28.24
CA GLY A 69 -0.35 -25.41 -29.23
C GLY A 69 0.18 -25.62 -30.64
#